data_AF-A0A966C7N8-F1
#
_entry.id   AF-A0A966C7N8-F1
#
_cell.length_a   1.000
_cell.length_b   1.000
_cell.length_c   1.000
_cell.angle_alpha   90.00
_cell.angle_beta   90.00
_cell.angle_gamma   90.00
#
_symmetry.space_group_name_H-M   'P 1'
#
loop_
_entity.id
_entity.type
_entity.pdbx_description
1 polymer ?
#
loop_
_entity_poly.entity_id
_entity_poly.type
_entity_poly.pdbx_seq_one_letter_code
_entity_poly.pdbx_strand_id
1 'polypeptide(L)' 'MTFSDVVEAVKKLSNEEKNEIKSLIEHYLIEDKREEIYHNYLISKENYKEGKLNFSSDIDELMESLEN' A
#
# COMPACT_ATOMS: atom_id res chain seq x y z
N MET A 1 18.73 -3.48 -16.91
CA MET A 1 18.88 -4.14 -15.59
C MET A 1 17.60 -4.91 -15.33
N THR A 2 17.71 -6.23 -15.20
CA THR A 2 16.62 -7.16 -14.93
C THR A 2 16.53 -7.44 -13.42
N PHE A 3 15.43 -8.03 -12.96
CA PHE A 3 15.35 -8.52 -11.57
C PHE A 3 16.48 -9.51 -11.26
N SER A 4 16.83 -10.36 -12.23
CA SER A 4 17.96 -11.29 -12.10
C SER A 4 19.29 -10.55 -11.89
N ASP A 5 19.52 -9.43 -12.59
CA ASP A 5 20.73 -8.62 -12.42
C ASP A 5 20.80 -8.03 -10.99
N VAL A 6 19.66 -7.58 -10.45
CA VAL A 6 19.56 -7.02 -9.09
C VAL A 6 19.84 -8.10 -8.05
N VAL A 7 19.25 -9.29 -8.20
CA VAL A 7 19.48 -10.41 -7.28
C VAL A 7 20.95 -10.80 -7.26
N GLU A 8 21.60 -10.90 -8.42
CA GLU A 8 23.03 -11.23 -8.51
C GLU A 8 23.92 -10.12 -7.95
N ALA A 9 23.53 -8.85 -8.07
CA ALA A 9 24.23 -7.74 -7.42
C ALA A 9 24.12 -7.84 -5.89
N VAL A 10 22.91 -8.03 -5.35
CA VAL A 10 22.68 -8.16 -3.90
C VAL A 10 23.41 -9.35 -3.30
N LYS A 11 23.48 -10.49 -4.01
CA LYS A 11 24.23 -11.67 -3.55
C LYS A 11 25.70 -11.38 -3.29
N LYS A 12 26.34 -10.54 -4.10
CA LYS A 12 27.78 -10.22 -4.04
C LYS A 12 28.15 -9.24 -2.94
N LEU A 13 27.16 -8.59 -2.31
CA LEU A 13 27.39 -7.65 -1.22
C LEU A 13 27.86 -8.34 0.06
N SER A 14 28.57 -7.57 0.89
CA SER A 14 28.88 -7.95 2.27
C SER A 14 27.61 -8.11 3.11
N ASN A 15 27.74 -8.73 4.28
CA ASN A 15 26.60 -8.89 5.19
C ASN A 15 26.10 -7.54 5.72
N GLU A 16 26.98 -6.56 5.90
CA GLU A 16 26.62 -5.22 6.36
C GLU A 16 25.76 -4.50 5.31
N GLU A 17 26.23 -4.44 4.06
CA GLU A 17 25.50 -3.84 2.94
C GLU A 17 24.15 -4.54 2.70
N LYS A 18 24.08 -5.86 2.86
CA LYS A 18 22.80 -6.61 2.76
C LYS A 18 21.80 -6.20 3.83
N ASN A 19 22.26 -5.99 5.07
CA ASN A 19 21.41 -5.54 6.16
C ASN A 19 20.93 -4.10 5.95
N GLU A 20 21.81 -3.22 5.46
CA GLU A 20 21.45 -1.85 5.11
C GLU A 20 20.40 -1.80 4.00
N ILE A 21 20.61 -2.54 2.91
CA ILE A 21 19.61 -2.66 1.82
C ILE A 21 18.29 -3.21 2.34
N LYS A 22 18.32 -4.21 3.22
CA LYS A 22 17.10 -4.74 3.83
C LYS A 22 16.33 -3.63 4.55
N SER A 23 16.99 -2.85 5.41
CA SER A 23 16.36 -1.74 6.13
C SER A 23 15.81 -0.66 5.18
N LEU A 24 16.53 -0.35 4.11
CA LEU A 24 16.06 0.61 3.10
C LEU A 24 14.81 0.11 2.35
N ILE A 25 14.80 -1.17 1.94
CA ILE A 25 13.63 -1.76 1.26
C ILE A 25 12.42 -1.80 2.21
N GLU A 26 12.61 -2.16 3.47
CA GLU A 26 11.54 -2.13 4.47
C GLU A 26 10.95 -0.72 4.62
N HIS A 27 11.79 0.32 4.63
CA HIS A 27 11.33 1.69 4.65
C HIS A 27 10.54 2.07 3.39
N TYR A 28 11.04 1.74 2.19
CA TYR A 28 10.35 2.06 0.94
C TYR A 28 8.98 1.37 0.84
N LEU A 29 8.87 0.11 1.25
CA LEU A 29 7.58 -0.60 1.28
C LEU A 29 6.56 0.04 2.24
N ILE A 30 7.05 0.67 3.32
CA ILE A 30 6.19 1.43 4.23
C ILE A 30 5.69 2.71 3.56
N GLU A 31 6.56 3.43 2.84
CA GLU A 31 6.16 4.65 2.13
C GLU A 31 5.21 4.35 0.97
N ASP A 32 5.42 3.29 0.20
CA ASP A 32 4.50 2.86 -0.86
C ASP A 32 3.08 2.61 -0.30
N LYS A 33 2.98 1.94 0.86
CA LYS A 33 1.70 1.75 1.56
C LYS A 33 1.08 3.05 2.07
N ARG A 34 1.90 4.01 2.52
CA ARG A 34 1.41 5.33 2.96
C ARG A 34 0.84 6.11 1.78
N GLU A 35 1.49 6.04 0.62
CA GLU A 35 0.98 6.65 -0.61
C GLU A 35 -0.35 6.03 -1.04
N GLU A 36 -0.48 4.70 -0.97
CA GLU A 36 -1.75 4.00 -1.24
C GLU A 36 -2.87 4.47 -0.31
N ILE A 37 -2.61 4.51 1.01
CA ILE A 37 -3.57 5.01 2.00
C ILE A 37 -3.97 6.46 1.71
N TYR A 38 -3.00 7.31 1.37
CA TYR A 38 -3.27 8.71 1.05
C TYR A 38 -4.13 8.85 -0.21
N HIS A 39 -3.85 8.05 -1.25
CA HIS A 39 -4.66 8.03 -2.46
C HIS A 39 -6.10 7.60 -2.17
N ASN A 40 -6.28 6.51 -1.42
CA ASN A 40 -7.59 6.03 -0.99
C ASN A 40 -8.35 7.10 -0.19
N TYR A 41 -7.66 7.79 0.73
CA TYR A 41 -8.25 8.91 1.47
C TYR A 41 -8.75 10.03 0.55
N LEU A 42 -7.97 10.43 -0.46
CA LEU A 42 -8.38 11.46 -1.42
C LEU A 42 -9.61 11.02 -2.22
N ILE A 43 -9.67 9.77 -2.67
CA ILE A 43 -10.84 9.21 -3.35
C ILE A 43 -12.06 9.24 -2.43
N SER A 44 -11.94 8.73 -1.20
CA SER A 44 -13.04 8.73 -0.23
C SER A 44 -13.55 10.14 0.06
N LYS A 45 -12.64 11.11 0.17
CA LYS A 45 -13.00 12.52 0.39
C LYS A 45 -13.78 13.10 -0.78
N GLU A 46 -13.42 12.75 -2.01
CA GLU A 46 -14.16 13.22 -3.18
C GLU A 46 -15.53 12.54 -3.30
N ASN A 47 -15.59 11.22 -3.09
CA ASN A 47 -16.86 10.48 -3.03
C ASN A 47 -17.81 11.04 -1.97
N TYR A 48 -17.28 11.48 -0.82
CA TYR A 48 -18.09 12.13 0.21
C TYR A 48 -18.69 13.45 -0.28
N LYS A 49 -17.88 14.32 -0.91
CA LYS A 49 -18.36 15.60 -1.46
C LYS A 49 -19.39 15.41 -2.57
N GLU A 50 -19.21 14.38 -3.39
CA GLU A 50 -20.13 14.04 -4.48
C GLU A 50 -21.39 13.30 -4.00
N GLY A 51 -21.51 13.03 -2.69
CA GLY A 51 -22.66 12.33 -2.11
C GLY A 51 -22.74 10.84 -2.47
N LYS A 52 -21.61 10.23 -2.88
CA LYS A 52 -21.52 8.82 -3.29
C LYS A 52 -21.33 7.85 -2.12
N LEU A 53 -21.00 8.35 -0.93
CA LEU A 53 -20.82 7.50 0.26
C LEU A 53 -22.15 7.23 0.94
N ASN A 54 -22.50 5.96 1.07
CA ASN A 54 -23.61 5.49 1.89
C ASN A 54 -23.05 5.02 3.24
N PHE A 55 -23.59 5.56 4.32
CA PHE A 55 -23.26 5.14 5.68
C PHE A 55 -24.48 4.41 6.24
N SER A 56 -24.25 3.25 6.86
CA SER A 56 -25.27 2.60 7.68
C SER A 56 -24.70 2.28 9.06
N SER A 57 -25.56 2.38 10.06
CA SER A 57 -25.30 1.88 11.42
C SER A 57 -25.89 0.49 11.65
N ASP A 58 -26.60 -0.05 10.66
CA ASP A 58 -27.15 -1.40 10.67
C ASP A 58 -26.19 -2.35 9.94
N ILE A 59 -25.86 -3.47 10.58
CA ILE A 59 -24.90 -4.45 10.08
C ILE A 59 -25.46 -5.21 8.86
N ASP A 60 -26.77 -5.44 8.82
CA ASP A 60 -27.41 -6.19 7.75
C ASP A 60 -27.47 -5.34 6.47
N GLU A 61 -27.85 -4.06 6.60
CA GLU A 61 -27.82 -3.09 5.49
C GLU A 61 -26.39 -2.85 4.97
N LEU A 62 -25.40 -2.80 5.87
CA LEU A 62 -24.01 -2.64 5.50
C LEU A 62 -23.51 -3.85 4.69
N MET A 63 -23.81 -5.09 5.12
CA MET A 63 -23.42 -6.28 4.38
C MET A 63 -24.06 -6.34 2.99
N GLU A 64 -25.36 -6.05 2.87
CA GLU A 64 -26.05 -6.01 1.57
C GLU A 64 -25.40 -5.00 0.60
N SER A 65 -24.91 -3.86 1.13
CA SER A 65 -24.22 -2.85 0.33
C SER A 65 -22.81 -3.27 -0.17
N LEU A 66 -22.21 -4.30 0.43
CA LEU A 66 -20.86 -4.80 0.09
C LEU A 66 -20.89 -6.02 -0.84
N GLU A 67 -22.03 -6.71 -0.95
CA GLU A 67 -22.21 -7.92 -1.77
C GLU A 67 -22.58 -7.63 -3.25
N ASN A 68 -22.89 -6.37 -3.58
CA ASN A 68 -23.23 -5.89 -4.93
C ASN A 68 -22.04 -5.18 -5.61
#